data_AF-A0A916FVN1-F1
#
_entry.id   AF-A0A916FVN1-F1
#
_cell.length_a   1.000
_cell.length_b   1.000
_cell.length_c   1.000
_cell.angle_alpha   90.00
_cell.angle_beta   90.00
_cell.angle_gamma   90.00
#
_symmetry.space_group_name_H-M   'P 1'
#
loop_
_entity.id
_entity.type
_entity.pdbx_description
1 polymer ?
#
loop_
_entity_poly.entity_id
_entity_poly.type
_entity_poly.pdbx_seq_one_letter_code
_entity_poly.pdbx_strand_id
1 'polypeptide(L)'
;MSWLVSLLVSVLTGVAALLAAGLVAAAYAEWYQVSTREGAAGYVVVGVALLGGLAGGVAGLSVARLLAEAGFWKASAVALGLVFGVAAVLALIFYYFADIPPKLGEDDLRLEVEIRLPVGASKPEGEGSFTLGSVIAKRQRASQAGELLLDRARLEGGRWIVPARVYLFTTRGQRSILAEVGGKRIAAFLLPLPAHPGTAQEPWSEWGPRPLEGSPPWPDSEASYRYRVQRLSHSFVEEERVREEAEAQARFDALAQDTPLAQLLPYTAYGQSEKRRGLALQRIAARPDLVGELAVLMRHADARLAVGALGLVQQLPNRPPELISALQAAGEDLLTRIRSVNAAAAGHPDVAVLATDVSRRYQAWNSALHSATPKPEVSFSALLRDIAVTSAAGSENAVLLKTLHDDAERWLLIWAQAKARDETSAAK
;
A
#
# COMPACT_ATOMS: atom_id res chain seq x y z
N MET A 1 16.79 -49.15 -12.19
CA MET A 1 17.20 -48.72 -10.84
C MET A 1 16.28 -49.35 -9.83
N SER A 2 16.80 -49.76 -8.67
CA SER A 2 15.96 -50.31 -7.60
C SER A 2 15.12 -49.21 -6.92
N TRP A 3 14.13 -49.62 -6.11
CA TRP A 3 13.31 -48.66 -5.38
C TRP A 3 14.09 -47.78 -4.42
N LEU A 4 15.05 -48.39 -3.72
CA LEU A 4 15.94 -47.69 -2.80
C LEU A 4 16.76 -46.59 -3.48
N VAL A 5 17.27 -46.85 -4.69
CA VAL A 5 18.07 -45.85 -5.43
C VAL A 5 17.23 -44.64 -5.83
N SER A 6 15.98 -44.80 -6.26
CA SER A 6 15.15 -43.62 -6.56
C SER A 6 14.70 -42.86 -5.31
N LEU A 7 14.51 -43.54 -4.18
CA LEU A 7 14.26 -42.86 -2.90
C LEU A 7 15.49 -42.02 -2.51
N LEU A 8 16.70 -42.53 -2.72
CA LEU A 8 17.92 -41.76 -2.52
C LEU A 8 17.98 -40.52 -3.44
N VAL A 9 17.67 -40.67 -4.73
CA VAL A 9 17.58 -39.51 -5.65
C VAL A 9 16.53 -38.51 -5.16
N SER A 10 15.35 -38.98 -4.77
CA SER A 10 14.27 -38.16 -4.23
C SER A 10 14.72 -37.34 -3.01
N VAL A 11 15.35 -37.97 -2.02
CA VAL A 11 15.84 -37.28 -0.82
C VAL A 11 16.90 -36.24 -1.17
N LEU A 12 17.88 -36.58 -2.02
CA LEU A 12 18.92 -35.65 -2.44
C LEU A 12 18.35 -34.44 -3.20
N THR A 13 17.42 -34.69 -4.14
CA THR A 13 16.73 -33.62 -4.87
C THR A 13 15.87 -32.77 -3.94
N GLY A 14 15.20 -33.38 -2.95
CA GLY A 14 14.42 -32.65 -1.93
C GLY A 14 15.29 -31.74 -1.08
N VAL A 15 16.44 -32.20 -0.58
CA VAL A 15 17.39 -31.36 0.18
C VAL A 15 17.90 -30.20 -0.69
N ALA A 16 18.28 -30.47 -1.95
CA ALA A 16 18.72 -29.42 -2.86
C ALA A 16 17.62 -28.38 -3.14
N ALA A 17 16.38 -28.82 -3.33
CA ALA A 17 15.24 -27.94 -3.56
C ALA A 17 14.89 -27.11 -2.32
N LEU A 18 15.02 -27.68 -1.12
CA LEU A 18 14.84 -26.96 0.13
C LEU A 18 15.81 -25.78 0.23
N LEU A 19 17.10 -26.03 -0.02
CA LEU A 19 18.13 -25.00 0.02
C LEU A 19 17.93 -23.95 -1.07
N ALA A 20 17.67 -24.39 -2.31
CA ALA A 20 17.44 -23.47 -3.43
C ALA A 20 16.22 -22.59 -3.21
N ALA A 21 15.09 -23.17 -2.79
CA ALA A 21 13.87 -22.42 -2.48
C ALA A 21 14.07 -21.46 -1.31
N GLY A 22 14.81 -21.87 -0.27
CA GLY A 22 15.18 -21.01 0.85
C GLY A 22 16.02 -19.80 0.41
N LEU A 23 17.02 -20.00 -0.44
CA LEU A 23 17.83 -18.91 -1.00
C LEU A 23 17.00 -17.95 -1.86
N VAL A 24 16.12 -18.48 -2.72
CA VAL A 24 15.21 -17.66 -3.52
C VAL A 24 14.25 -16.86 -2.64
N ALA A 25 13.72 -17.48 -1.58
CA ALA A 25 12.84 -16.82 -0.63
C ALA A 25 13.57 -15.73 0.18
N ALA A 26 14.84 -15.95 0.54
CA ALA A 26 15.65 -14.96 1.24
C ALA A 26 15.93 -13.74 0.35
N ALA A 27 16.32 -13.99 -0.91
CA ALA A 27 16.50 -12.94 -1.91
C ALA A 27 15.18 -12.19 -2.17
N TYR A 28 14.06 -12.91 -2.28
CA TYR A 28 12.73 -12.31 -2.40
C TYR A 28 12.40 -11.41 -1.21
N ALA A 29 12.66 -11.86 0.02
CA ALA A 29 12.39 -11.07 1.22
C ALA A 29 13.20 -9.77 1.24
N GLU A 30 14.47 -9.81 0.83
CA GLU A 30 15.32 -8.63 0.71
C GLU A 30 14.82 -7.68 -0.40
N TRP A 31 14.60 -8.20 -1.61
CA TRP A 31 14.21 -7.41 -2.78
C TRP A 31 12.84 -6.74 -2.66
N TYR A 32 11.91 -7.37 -1.92
CA TYR A 32 10.57 -6.83 -1.67
C TYR A 32 10.47 -6.14 -0.31
N GLN A 33 11.58 -5.99 0.41
CA GLN A 33 11.64 -5.36 1.74
C GLN A 33 10.58 -5.96 2.69
N VAL A 34 10.43 -7.30 2.65
CA VAL A 34 9.53 -8.02 3.54
C VAL A 34 9.98 -7.72 4.96
N SER A 35 9.03 -7.28 5.78
CA SER A 35 9.35 -6.84 7.15
C SER A 35 10.08 -7.94 7.92
N THR A 36 11.20 -7.57 8.54
CA THR A 36 11.89 -8.43 9.51
C THR A 36 11.23 -8.42 10.88
N ARG A 37 10.21 -7.55 11.08
CA ARG A 37 9.43 -7.50 12.32
C ARG A 37 8.80 -8.87 12.59
N GLU A 38 8.91 -9.29 13.84
CA GLU A 38 8.38 -10.58 14.34
C GLU A 38 8.90 -11.83 13.62
N GLY A 39 9.97 -11.70 12.82
CA GLY A 39 10.50 -12.80 12.03
C GLY A 39 9.66 -13.14 10.80
N ALA A 40 8.77 -12.27 10.32
CA ALA A 40 7.92 -12.53 9.15
C ALA A 40 8.73 -12.96 7.92
N ALA A 41 9.81 -12.23 7.59
CA ALA A 41 10.77 -12.64 6.56
C ALA A 41 11.34 -14.05 6.82
N GLY A 42 11.70 -14.36 8.07
CA GLY A 42 12.19 -15.69 8.46
C GLY A 42 11.15 -16.79 8.27
N TYR A 43 9.89 -16.57 8.67
CA TYR A 43 8.80 -17.53 8.46
C TYR A 43 8.53 -17.77 6.98
N VAL A 44 8.57 -16.74 6.14
CA VAL A 44 8.45 -16.88 4.68
C VAL A 44 9.58 -17.75 4.14
N VAL A 45 10.82 -17.48 4.52
CA VAL A 45 11.99 -18.26 4.08
C VAL A 45 11.88 -19.73 4.48
N VAL A 46 11.59 -20.00 5.75
CA VAL A 46 11.47 -21.37 6.27
C VAL A 46 10.28 -22.09 5.62
N GLY A 47 9.13 -21.44 5.52
CA GLY A 47 7.93 -22.02 4.91
C GLY A 47 8.15 -22.37 3.44
N VAL A 48 8.72 -21.45 2.65
CA VAL A 48 9.02 -21.69 1.22
C VAL A 48 10.11 -22.75 1.05
N ALA A 49 11.14 -22.76 1.91
CA ALA A 49 12.17 -23.79 1.88
C ALA A 49 11.59 -25.20 2.12
N LEU A 50 10.76 -25.37 3.16
CA LEU A 50 10.14 -26.66 3.46
C LEU A 50 9.23 -27.14 2.33
N LEU A 51 8.39 -26.26 1.79
CA LEU A 51 7.53 -26.57 0.64
C LEU A 51 8.35 -26.92 -0.61
N GLY A 52 9.43 -26.17 -0.88
CA GLY A 52 10.38 -26.46 -1.94
C GLY A 52 11.03 -27.83 -1.78
N GLY A 53 11.40 -28.20 -0.55
CA GLY A 53 11.97 -29.51 -0.24
C GLY A 53 11.03 -30.67 -0.53
N LEU A 54 9.76 -30.56 -0.12
CA LEU A 54 8.73 -31.56 -0.41
C LEU A 54 8.49 -31.68 -1.93
N ALA A 55 8.30 -30.55 -2.62
CA ALA A 55 8.07 -30.52 -4.07
C ALA A 55 9.26 -31.09 -4.85
N GLY A 56 10.49 -30.73 -4.47
CA GLY A 56 11.71 -31.26 -5.05
C GLY A 56 11.88 -32.76 -4.82
N GLY A 57 11.49 -33.27 -3.64
CA GLY A 57 11.50 -34.70 -3.35
C GLY A 57 10.58 -35.48 -4.29
N VAL A 58 9.34 -34.99 -4.47
CA VAL A 58 8.36 -35.59 -5.40
C VAL A 58 8.86 -35.54 -6.84
N ALA A 59 9.42 -34.40 -7.27
CA ALA A 59 9.99 -34.26 -8.61
C ALA A 59 11.17 -35.21 -8.84
N GLY A 60 12.09 -35.30 -7.88
CA GLY A 60 13.25 -36.20 -7.93
C GLY A 60 12.84 -37.67 -8.00
N LEU A 61 11.84 -38.08 -7.21
CA LEU A 61 11.28 -39.43 -7.28
C LEU A 61 10.70 -39.70 -8.67
N SER A 62 9.92 -38.77 -9.20
CA SER A 62 9.27 -38.87 -10.51
C SER A 62 10.30 -39.00 -11.63
N VAL A 63 11.33 -38.15 -11.65
CA VAL A 63 12.43 -38.22 -12.63
C VAL A 63 13.20 -39.54 -12.51
N ALA A 64 13.50 -39.98 -11.28
CA ALA A 64 14.20 -41.24 -11.06
C ALA A 64 13.37 -42.47 -11.49
N ARG A 65 12.04 -42.38 -11.48
CA ARG A 65 11.14 -43.40 -12.04
C ARG A 65 11.14 -43.39 -13.55
N LEU A 66 11.00 -42.21 -14.16
CA LEU A 66 10.99 -42.06 -15.63
C LEU A 66 12.33 -42.46 -16.27
N LEU A 67 13.43 -42.25 -15.55
CA LEU A 67 14.78 -42.57 -15.99
C LEU A 67 15.34 -43.82 -15.32
N ALA A 68 14.49 -44.78 -14.94
CA ALA A 68 14.90 -45.97 -14.19
C ALA A 68 16.06 -46.75 -14.85
N GLU A 69 16.14 -46.76 -16.18
CA GLU A 69 17.18 -47.46 -16.95
C GLU A 69 18.48 -46.66 -17.10
N ALA A 70 18.44 -45.34 -16.88
CA ALA A 70 19.53 -44.42 -17.16
C ALA A 70 20.62 -44.37 -16.06
N GLY A 71 20.39 -45.05 -14.94
CA GLY A 71 21.30 -45.09 -13.79
C GLY A 71 21.21 -43.88 -12.86
N PHE A 72 21.81 -44.02 -11.67
CA PHE A 72 21.70 -43.05 -10.58
C PHE A 72 22.21 -41.65 -10.95
N TRP A 73 23.39 -41.56 -11.56
CA TRP A 73 24.03 -40.27 -11.86
C TRP A 73 23.23 -39.45 -12.87
N LYS A 74 22.74 -40.08 -13.94
CA LYS A 74 21.92 -39.40 -14.96
C LYS A 74 20.58 -38.96 -14.39
N ALA A 75 19.89 -39.82 -13.65
CA ALA A 75 18.63 -39.45 -13.00
C ALA A 75 18.81 -38.30 -11.99
N SER A 76 19.87 -38.35 -11.17
CA SER A 76 20.20 -37.28 -10.21
C SER A 76 20.53 -35.97 -10.90
N ALA A 77 21.35 -36.01 -11.96
CA ALA A 77 21.73 -34.81 -12.72
C ALA A 77 20.50 -34.14 -13.36
N VAL A 78 19.59 -34.92 -13.96
CA VAL A 78 18.36 -34.38 -14.55
C VAL A 78 17.43 -33.81 -13.48
N ALA A 79 17.25 -34.51 -12.37
CA ALA A 79 16.39 -34.05 -11.27
C ALA A 79 16.91 -32.76 -10.63
N LEU A 80 18.21 -32.69 -10.34
CA LEU A 80 18.84 -31.48 -9.79
C LEU A 80 18.83 -30.34 -10.79
N GLY A 81 19.12 -30.62 -12.08
CA GLY A 81 19.05 -29.63 -13.14
C GLY A 81 17.65 -29.01 -13.28
N LEU A 82 16.59 -29.82 -13.15
CA LEU A 82 15.22 -29.34 -13.14
C LEU A 82 14.96 -28.41 -11.96
N VAL A 83 15.32 -28.82 -10.74
CA VAL A 83 15.13 -28.01 -9.53
C VAL A 83 15.87 -26.68 -9.61
N PHE A 84 17.15 -26.69 -9.98
CA PHE A 84 17.93 -25.47 -10.09
C PHE A 84 17.46 -24.58 -11.24
N GLY A 85 17.04 -25.17 -12.36
CA GLY A 85 16.46 -24.43 -13.49
C GLY A 85 15.20 -23.68 -13.08
N VAL A 86 14.28 -24.34 -12.37
CA VAL A 86 13.05 -23.71 -11.85
C VAL A 86 13.39 -22.62 -10.83
N ALA A 87 14.27 -22.91 -9.87
CA ALA A 87 14.68 -21.93 -8.86
C ALA A 87 15.32 -20.67 -9.49
N ALA A 88 16.19 -20.85 -10.49
CA ALA A 88 16.81 -19.74 -11.20
C ALA A 88 15.80 -18.88 -11.97
N VAL A 89 14.83 -19.51 -12.65
CA VAL A 89 13.74 -18.80 -13.34
C VAL A 89 12.89 -18.00 -12.34
N LEU A 90 12.51 -18.59 -11.21
CA LEU A 90 11.74 -17.90 -10.18
C LEU A 90 12.52 -16.73 -9.57
N ALA A 91 13.81 -16.92 -9.27
CA ALA A 91 14.68 -15.84 -8.80
C ALA A 91 14.73 -14.68 -9.80
N LEU A 92 14.90 -14.99 -11.09
CA LEU A 92 14.94 -13.97 -12.14
C LEU A 92 13.61 -13.22 -12.26
N ILE A 93 12.48 -13.93 -12.18
CA ILE A 93 11.14 -13.31 -12.19
C ILE A 93 11.01 -12.37 -10.99
N PHE A 94 11.33 -12.83 -9.78
CA PHE A 94 11.22 -12.00 -8.58
C PHE A 94 12.14 -10.77 -8.65
N TYR A 95 13.40 -10.95 -9.06
CA TYR A 95 14.34 -9.87 -9.26
C TYR A 95 13.82 -8.85 -10.28
N TYR A 96 13.29 -9.32 -11.41
CA TYR A 96 12.77 -8.46 -12.46
C TYR A 96 11.58 -7.61 -12.00
N PHE A 97 10.74 -8.15 -11.10
CA PHE A 97 9.57 -7.45 -10.58
C PHE A 97 9.81 -6.64 -9.30
N ALA A 98 10.95 -6.83 -8.65
CA ALA A 98 11.27 -6.21 -7.37
C ALA A 98 11.47 -4.69 -7.46
N ASP A 99 11.27 -4.04 -6.31
CA ASP A 99 11.61 -2.66 -6.06
C ASP A 99 12.92 -2.58 -5.29
N ILE A 100 14.02 -2.65 -6.04
CA ILE A 100 15.35 -2.62 -5.46
C ILE A 100 15.80 -1.15 -5.35
N PRO A 101 16.03 -0.62 -4.15
CA PRO A 101 16.61 0.71 -3.95
C PRO A 101 17.97 0.82 -4.68
N PRO A 102 18.22 1.88 -5.47
CA PRO A 102 19.55 2.10 -6.02
C PRO A 102 20.52 2.43 -4.89
N LYS A 103 21.71 1.81 -4.93
CA LYS A 103 22.82 2.08 -4.01
C LYS A 103 24.00 2.69 -4.75
N LEU A 104 24.80 3.48 -4.05
CA LEU A 104 26.09 3.98 -4.56
C LEU A 104 27.20 3.50 -3.64
N GLY A 105 27.83 2.37 -4.00
CA GLY A 105 28.61 1.59 -3.06
C GLY A 105 27.69 0.82 -2.12
N GLU A 106 27.92 0.94 -0.81
CA GLU A 106 27.05 0.36 0.23
C GLU A 106 26.02 1.35 0.76
N ASP A 107 26.12 2.62 0.37
CA ASP A 107 25.29 3.70 0.87
C ASP A 107 23.90 3.69 0.22
N ASP A 108 22.89 3.89 1.07
CA ASP A 108 21.53 4.15 0.65
C ASP A 108 21.42 5.58 0.11
N LEU A 109 20.51 5.79 -0.84
CA LEU A 109 20.39 7.06 -1.54
C LEU A 109 19.14 7.82 -1.13
N ARG A 110 19.34 9.08 -0.72
CA ARG A 110 18.26 10.05 -0.50
C ARG A 110 18.22 11.04 -1.64
N LEU A 111 17.05 11.18 -2.23
CA LEU A 111 16.73 12.24 -3.16
C LEU A 111 16.38 13.49 -2.36
N GLU A 112 17.11 14.57 -2.59
CA GLU A 112 16.75 15.91 -2.12
C GLU A 112 16.24 16.72 -3.31
N VAL A 113 15.13 17.41 -3.11
CA VAL A 113 14.48 18.21 -4.13
C VAL A 113 14.27 19.61 -3.59
N GLU A 114 14.47 20.60 -4.42
CA GLU A 114 13.99 21.95 -4.17
C GLU A 114 12.93 22.31 -5.19
N ILE A 115 11.77 22.72 -4.69
CA ILE A 115 10.62 23.15 -5.49
C ILE A 115 10.57 24.67 -5.41
N ARG A 116 10.71 25.33 -6.55
CA ARG A 116 10.61 26.79 -6.66
C ARG A 116 9.24 27.15 -7.19
N LEU A 117 8.42 27.77 -6.34
CA LEU A 117 7.05 28.18 -6.64
C LEU A 117 7.02 29.30 -7.70
N PRO A 118 5.86 29.52 -8.37
CA PRO A 118 5.66 30.65 -9.27
C PRO A 118 5.97 32.00 -8.61
N VAL A 119 6.31 33.00 -9.43
CA VAL A 119 6.44 34.39 -8.96
C VAL A 119 5.11 34.85 -8.37
N GLY A 120 5.16 35.52 -7.21
CA GLY A 120 3.97 36.04 -6.53
C GLY A 120 3.18 35.00 -5.73
N ALA A 121 3.61 33.73 -5.73
CA ALA A 121 3.04 32.73 -4.81
C ALA A 121 3.26 33.15 -3.35
N SER A 122 2.26 32.92 -2.50
CA SER A 122 2.38 33.12 -1.06
C SER A 122 3.35 32.11 -0.44
N LYS A 123 3.86 32.42 0.76
CA LYS A 123 4.61 31.45 1.55
C LYS A 123 3.76 30.19 1.74
N PRO A 124 4.29 28.99 1.49
CA PRO A 124 3.53 27.78 1.71
C PRO A 124 3.41 27.51 3.21
N GLU A 125 2.17 27.38 3.69
CA GLU A 125 1.84 27.13 5.09
C GLU A 125 0.79 26.01 5.19
N GLY A 126 0.79 25.26 6.30
CA GLY A 126 -0.13 24.17 6.57
C GLY A 126 0.49 22.76 6.49
N GLU A 127 -0.34 21.75 6.27
CA GLU A 127 0.10 20.36 6.12
C GLU A 127 0.74 20.14 4.75
N GLY A 128 2.02 19.79 4.74
CA GLY A 128 2.78 19.46 3.54
C GLY A 128 2.86 17.96 3.31
N SER A 129 2.74 17.54 2.06
CA SER A 129 3.05 16.16 1.65
C SER A 129 3.98 16.16 0.46
N PHE A 130 4.89 15.18 0.44
CA PHE A 130 5.79 14.94 -0.68
C PHE A 130 5.80 13.45 -0.99
N THR A 131 5.77 13.10 -2.27
CA THR A 131 5.74 11.71 -2.71
C THR A 131 6.67 11.52 -3.90
N LEU A 132 7.50 10.48 -3.84
CA LEU A 132 8.25 9.95 -4.98
C LEU A 132 7.45 8.80 -5.59
N GLY A 133 7.14 8.89 -6.88
CA GLY A 133 6.49 7.84 -7.65
C GLY A 133 7.45 7.17 -8.64
N SER A 134 7.17 5.91 -8.94
CA SER A 134 7.77 5.14 -10.03
C SER A 134 6.74 4.96 -11.14
N VAL A 135 7.00 5.53 -12.32
CA VAL A 135 6.07 5.57 -13.45
C VAL A 135 6.56 4.65 -14.57
N ILE A 136 5.69 3.75 -15.03
CA ILE A 136 5.90 2.88 -16.19
C ILE A 136 4.66 3.00 -17.09
N ALA A 137 4.85 3.20 -18.39
CA ALA A 137 3.75 3.33 -19.36
C ALA A 137 2.68 4.36 -18.92
N LYS A 138 3.12 5.52 -18.39
CA LYS A 138 2.27 6.62 -17.90
C LYS A 138 1.37 6.28 -16.70
N ARG A 139 1.58 5.15 -16.03
CA ARG A 139 0.90 4.79 -14.78
C ARG A 139 1.90 4.76 -13.63
N GLN A 140 1.52 5.34 -12.50
CA GLN A 140 2.29 5.21 -11.26
C GLN A 140 2.12 3.78 -10.75
N ARG A 141 3.22 3.02 -10.72
CA ARG A 141 3.25 1.62 -10.27
C ARG A 141 3.43 1.52 -8.76
N ALA A 142 4.27 2.37 -8.20
CA ALA A 142 4.60 2.39 -6.79
C ALA A 142 4.96 3.81 -6.37
N SER A 143 4.91 4.09 -5.07
CA SER A 143 5.32 5.37 -4.51
C SER A 143 5.79 5.24 -3.08
N GLN A 144 6.63 6.17 -2.68
CA GLN A 144 7.10 6.35 -1.31
C GLN A 144 6.83 7.78 -0.86
N ALA A 145 6.27 7.93 0.34
CA ALA A 145 6.13 9.22 0.98
C ALA A 145 7.50 9.76 1.39
N GLY A 146 7.70 11.06 1.22
CA GLY A 146 8.84 11.80 1.73
C GLY A 146 8.38 12.97 2.58
N GLU A 147 9.33 13.83 2.91
CA GLU A 147 9.09 14.99 3.77
C GLU A 147 9.16 16.27 2.94
N LEU A 148 8.17 17.14 3.13
CA LEU A 148 8.15 18.50 2.60
C LEU A 148 8.51 19.47 3.74
N LEU A 149 9.66 20.13 3.64
CA LEU A 149 10.25 20.94 4.69
C LEU A 149 9.75 22.39 4.61
N LEU A 150 8.47 22.60 4.93
CA LEU A 150 7.80 23.90 4.83
C LEU A 150 8.40 24.96 5.77
N ASP A 151 8.87 24.54 6.94
CA ASP A 151 9.58 25.38 7.91
C ASP A 151 10.90 25.93 7.35
N ARG A 152 11.51 25.21 6.40
CA ARG A 152 12.74 25.61 5.69
C ARG A 152 12.46 26.29 4.36
N ALA A 153 11.20 26.62 4.06
CA ALA A 153 10.87 27.41 2.89
C ALA A 153 11.52 28.79 2.97
N ARG A 154 12.15 29.20 1.87
CA ARG A 154 12.92 30.45 1.81
C ARG A 154 12.64 31.23 0.53
N LEU A 155 12.71 32.56 0.60
CA LEU A 155 12.45 33.44 -0.53
C LEU A 155 13.78 33.77 -1.23
N GLU A 156 13.91 33.37 -2.48
CA GLU A 156 15.07 33.64 -3.33
C GLU A 156 14.60 34.19 -4.68
N GLY A 157 15.11 35.35 -5.11
CA GLY A 157 14.77 35.93 -6.41
C GLY A 157 13.26 36.15 -6.61
N GLY A 158 12.54 36.54 -5.55
CA GLY A 158 11.08 36.76 -5.60
C GLY A 158 10.24 35.49 -5.67
N ARG A 159 10.83 34.31 -5.46
CA ARG A 159 10.12 33.02 -5.44
C ARG A 159 10.42 32.23 -4.19
N TRP A 160 9.42 31.53 -3.67
CA TRP A 160 9.60 30.61 -2.56
C TRP A 160 10.24 29.31 -3.06
N ILE A 161 11.30 28.89 -2.39
CA ILE A 161 11.94 27.59 -2.56
C ILE A 161 11.57 26.73 -1.37
N VAL A 162 10.97 25.57 -1.65
CA VAL A 162 10.51 24.59 -0.67
C VAL A 162 11.37 23.33 -0.80
N PRO A 163 12.23 23.05 0.19
CA PRO A 163 13.01 21.82 0.20
C PRO A 163 12.12 20.60 0.49
N ALA A 164 12.46 19.46 -0.10
CA ALA A 164 11.84 18.17 0.15
C ALA A 164 12.90 17.07 0.12
N ARG A 165 12.63 15.96 0.81
CA ARG A 165 13.53 14.80 0.83
C ARG A 165 12.77 13.49 0.84
N VAL A 166 13.31 12.47 0.19
CA VAL A 166 12.71 11.14 0.11
C VAL A 166 13.78 10.10 -0.19
N TYR A 167 13.64 8.90 0.36
CA TYR A 167 14.51 7.78 0.01
C TYR A 167 14.24 7.31 -1.42
N LEU A 168 15.27 6.88 -2.14
CA LEU A 168 15.09 6.22 -3.42
C LEU A 168 14.75 4.75 -3.17
N PHE A 169 13.51 4.33 -3.41
CA PHE A 169 13.08 2.96 -3.17
C PHE A 169 13.19 2.01 -4.36
N THR A 170 13.45 2.51 -5.57
CA THR A 170 13.42 1.65 -6.76
C THR A 170 14.34 2.13 -7.87
N THR A 171 14.96 1.17 -8.56
CA THR A 171 15.71 1.35 -9.82
C THR A 171 14.78 1.44 -11.04
N ARG A 172 13.49 1.06 -10.89
CA ARG A 172 12.56 0.86 -12.01
C ARG A 172 11.70 2.09 -12.30
N GLY A 173 11.41 2.28 -13.58
CA GLY A 173 10.51 3.33 -14.08
C GLY A 173 11.12 4.73 -14.07
N GLN A 174 10.36 5.69 -14.59
CA GLN A 174 10.70 7.11 -14.45
C GLN A 174 10.32 7.60 -13.06
N ARG A 175 11.07 8.57 -12.53
CA ARG A 175 10.81 9.10 -11.19
C ARG A 175 9.87 10.27 -11.32
N SER A 176 8.72 10.22 -10.67
CA SER A 176 7.83 11.37 -10.54
C SER A 176 7.92 11.91 -9.13
N ILE A 177 7.81 13.22 -8.98
CA ILE A 177 7.56 13.84 -7.68
C ILE A 177 6.20 14.49 -7.68
N LEU A 178 5.54 14.44 -6.54
CA LEU A 178 4.30 15.14 -6.25
C LEU A 178 4.46 15.84 -4.91
N ALA A 179 4.22 17.15 -4.87
CA ALA A 179 4.20 17.93 -3.66
C ALA A 179 2.86 18.64 -3.51
N GLU A 180 2.29 18.57 -2.33
CA GLU A 180 1.01 19.19 -1.99
C GLU A 180 1.11 19.94 -0.68
N VAL A 181 0.39 21.06 -0.57
CA VAL A 181 0.27 21.86 0.65
C VAL A 181 -1.21 22.14 0.88
N GLY A 182 -1.74 21.79 2.05
CA GLY A 182 -3.16 21.93 2.36
C GLY A 182 -4.06 21.19 1.37
N GLY A 183 -3.62 20.03 0.87
CA GLY A 183 -4.33 19.24 -0.14
C GLY A 183 -4.32 19.83 -1.56
N LYS A 184 -3.63 20.97 -1.78
CA LYS A 184 -3.43 21.55 -3.11
C LYS A 184 -2.08 21.15 -3.67
N ARG A 185 -2.08 20.64 -4.90
CA ARG A 185 -0.85 20.35 -5.64
C ARG A 185 -0.08 21.63 -5.93
N ILE A 186 1.16 21.71 -5.44
CA ILE A 186 2.08 22.83 -5.71
C ILE A 186 3.15 22.46 -6.74
N ALA A 187 3.42 21.16 -6.93
CA ALA A 187 4.36 20.68 -7.94
C ALA A 187 4.05 19.23 -8.32
N ALA A 188 4.19 18.90 -9.60
CA ALA A 188 4.22 17.53 -10.09
C ALA A 188 5.13 17.43 -11.31
N PHE A 189 6.22 16.67 -11.20
CA PHE A 189 7.24 16.61 -12.25
C PHE A 189 7.75 15.19 -12.48
N LEU A 190 8.16 14.89 -13.70
CA LEU A 190 9.06 13.77 -13.98
C LEU A 190 10.51 14.26 -13.85
N LEU A 191 11.30 13.55 -13.04
CA LEU A 191 12.71 13.83 -12.83
C LEU A 191 13.55 13.06 -13.85
N PRO A 192 14.53 13.69 -14.52
CA PRO A 192 15.51 13.02 -15.36
C PRO A 192 16.59 12.31 -14.51
N LEU A 193 16.17 11.63 -13.45
CA LEU A 193 17.04 10.83 -12.59
C LEU A 193 17.21 9.43 -13.19
N PRO A 194 18.45 8.98 -13.46
CA PRO A 194 18.69 7.66 -14.03
C PRO A 194 18.33 6.53 -13.05
N ALA A 195 18.23 5.31 -13.58
CA ALA A 195 17.91 4.12 -12.80
C ALA A 195 18.89 3.86 -11.64
N HIS A 196 20.17 4.12 -11.90
CA HIS A 196 21.27 4.00 -10.96
C HIS A 196 22.01 5.34 -10.93
N PRO A 197 21.62 6.27 -10.04
CA PRO A 197 22.31 7.55 -9.88
C PRO A 197 23.76 7.33 -9.46
N GLY A 198 24.67 8.07 -10.09
CA GLY A 198 26.09 8.09 -9.76
C GLY A 198 26.50 9.41 -9.11
N THR A 199 27.82 9.60 -8.99
CA THR A 199 28.43 10.84 -8.45
C THR A 199 28.01 12.10 -9.22
N ALA A 200 27.69 11.98 -10.50
CA ALA A 200 27.22 13.09 -11.33
C ALA A 200 25.87 13.70 -10.86
N GLN A 201 25.11 12.99 -10.01
CA GLN A 201 23.87 13.48 -9.44
C GLN A 201 24.01 13.97 -7.99
N GLU A 202 25.21 13.95 -7.41
CA GLU A 202 25.45 14.46 -6.05
C GLU A 202 25.38 16.00 -5.95
N PRO A 203 25.88 16.78 -6.93
CA PRO A 203 25.62 18.21 -6.99
C PRO A 203 24.15 18.49 -7.32
N TRP A 204 23.68 19.69 -6.96
CA TRP A 204 22.38 20.17 -7.42
C TRP A 204 22.32 20.19 -8.95
N SER A 205 21.26 19.63 -9.51
CA SER A 205 20.92 19.82 -10.91
C SER A 205 20.67 21.30 -11.19
N GLU A 206 20.77 21.70 -12.45
CA GLU A 206 20.14 22.93 -12.89
C GLU A 206 18.63 22.90 -12.63
N TRP A 207 18.03 24.08 -12.57
CA TRP A 207 16.58 24.21 -12.49
C TRP A 207 15.92 23.65 -13.76
N GLY A 208 14.91 22.81 -13.56
CA GLY A 208 14.00 22.33 -14.58
C GLY A 208 12.54 22.68 -14.26
N PRO A 209 11.59 22.31 -15.12
CA PRO A 209 11.80 21.64 -16.41
C PRO A 209 12.62 22.51 -17.38
N ARG A 210 13.51 21.87 -18.16
CA ARG A 210 14.19 22.57 -19.26
C ARG A 210 13.29 22.48 -20.50
N PRO A 211 12.87 23.61 -21.10
CA PRO A 211 12.17 23.60 -22.38
C PRO A 211 13.03 22.93 -23.45
N LEU A 212 12.39 22.36 -24.48
CA LEU A 212 13.10 21.86 -25.65
C LEU A 212 13.81 23.03 -26.35
N GLU A 213 14.91 22.75 -27.05
CA GLU A 213 15.62 23.76 -27.82
C GLU A 213 14.65 24.41 -28.84
N GLY A 214 14.67 25.75 -28.89
CA GLY A 214 13.72 26.54 -29.70
C GLY A 214 12.35 26.77 -29.07
N SER A 215 12.03 26.17 -27.92
CA SER A 215 10.81 26.48 -27.16
C SER A 215 10.98 27.75 -26.31
N PRO A 216 9.88 28.45 -25.97
CA PRO A 216 9.93 29.54 -25.01
C PRO A 216 10.54 29.11 -23.66
N PRO A 217 11.18 30.04 -22.92
CA PRO A 217 11.68 29.74 -21.58
C PRO A 217 10.57 29.24 -20.67
N TRP A 218 10.93 28.45 -19.66
CA TRP A 218 9.97 27.95 -18.68
C TRP A 218 9.28 29.16 -17.99
N PRO A 219 7.95 29.26 -18.02
CA PRO A 219 7.26 30.49 -17.64
C PRO A 219 7.34 30.75 -16.14
N ASP A 220 7.38 32.03 -15.79
CA ASP A 220 7.50 32.48 -14.40
C ASP A 220 6.28 32.18 -13.54
N SER A 221 5.14 31.97 -14.19
CA SER A 221 3.87 31.55 -13.60
C SER A 221 3.82 30.07 -13.21
N GLU A 222 4.83 29.28 -13.58
CA GLU A 222 4.87 27.84 -13.30
C GLU A 222 5.92 27.49 -12.23
N ALA A 223 5.65 26.42 -11.50
CA ALA A 223 6.63 25.87 -10.57
C ALA A 223 7.82 25.29 -11.32
N SER A 224 8.98 25.25 -10.68
CA SER A 224 10.21 24.63 -11.18
C SER A 224 10.85 23.79 -10.09
N TYR A 225 11.79 22.92 -10.47
CA TYR A 225 12.45 22.03 -9.53
C TYR A 225 13.94 21.91 -9.83
N ARG A 226 14.72 21.57 -8.82
CA ARG A 226 16.04 20.95 -8.98
C ARG A 226 16.19 19.83 -7.99
N TYR A 227 17.11 18.92 -8.24
CA TYR A 227 17.32 17.78 -7.36
C TYR A 227 18.80 17.44 -7.24
N ARG A 228 19.12 16.70 -6.19
CA ARG A 228 20.40 16.01 -6.03
C ARG A 228 20.19 14.71 -5.29
N VAL A 229 21.18 13.84 -5.35
CA VAL A 229 21.24 12.62 -4.56
C VAL A 229 22.26 12.81 -3.45
N GLN A 230 21.91 12.40 -2.24
CA GLN A 230 22.81 12.32 -1.11
C GLN A 230 23.01 10.86 -0.72
N ARG A 231 24.26 10.50 -0.47
CA ARG A 231 24.57 9.23 0.15
C ARG A 231 24.24 9.30 1.63
N LEU A 232 23.58 8.26 2.11
CA LEU A 232 23.36 8.05 3.53
C LEU A 232 24.03 6.74 3.88
N SER A 233 24.92 6.78 4.87
CA SER A 233 25.44 5.54 5.42
C SER A 233 24.26 4.71 5.91
N HIS A 234 24.33 3.41 5.71
CA HIS A 234 23.27 2.50 6.15
C HIS A 234 22.94 2.68 7.65
N SER A 235 23.96 2.94 8.47
CA SER A 235 23.80 3.25 9.90
C SER A 235 22.95 4.48 10.14
N PHE A 236 23.11 5.55 9.35
CA PHE A 236 22.33 6.77 9.50
C PHE A 236 20.85 6.54 9.18
N VAL A 237 20.56 5.73 8.15
CA VAL A 237 19.18 5.38 7.79
C VAL A 237 18.52 4.60 8.90
N GLU A 238 19.24 3.63 9.47
CA GLU A 238 18.74 2.84 10.60
C GLU A 238 18.52 3.71 11.85
N GLU A 239 19.47 4.59 12.16
CA GLU A 239 19.35 5.55 13.27
C GLU A 239 18.16 6.52 13.07
N GLU A 240 17.95 7.05 11.86
CA GLU A 240 16.82 7.93 11.54
C GLU A 240 15.50 7.16 11.71
N ARG A 241 15.42 5.92 11.23
CA ARG A 241 14.25 5.05 11.40
C ARG A 241 13.96 4.75 12.87
N VAL A 242 14.98 4.41 13.65
CA VAL A 242 14.85 4.17 15.10
C VAL A 242 14.40 5.44 15.82
N ARG A 243 14.94 6.61 15.46
CA ARG A 243 14.52 7.90 16.02
C ARG A 243 13.08 8.23 15.67
N GLU A 244 12.67 8.09 14.41
CA GLU A 244 11.29 8.32 13.97
C GLU A 244 10.31 7.39 14.69
N GLU A 245 10.66 6.10 14.83
CA GLU A 245 9.86 5.14 15.58
C GLU A 245 9.76 5.53 17.06
N ALA A 246 10.86 5.97 17.68
CA ALA A 246 10.89 6.43 19.07
C ALA A 246 10.06 7.72 19.27
N GLU A 247 10.17 8.70 18.37
CA GLU A 247 9.36 9.93 18.41
C GLU A 247 7.87 9.62 18.23
N ALA A 248 7.53 8.78 17.26
CA ALA A 248 6.14 8.40 17.04
C ALA A 248 5.59 7.58 18.22
N GLN A 249 6.45 6.84 18.93
CA GLN A 249 6.07 6.14 20.17
C GLN A 249 5.87 7.14 21.31
N ALA A 250 6.77 8.10 21.48
CA ALA A 250 6.63 9.16 22.48
C ALA A 250 5.36 10.00 22.26
N ARG A 251 5.01 10.31 21.00
CA ARG A 251 3.75 10.99 20.66
C ARG A 251 2.53 10.17 21.08
N PHE A 252 2.55 8.85 20.89
CA PHE A 252 1.48 7.97 21.34
C PHE A 252 1.41 7.86 22.87
N ASP A 253 2.56 7.74 23.52
CA ASP A 253 2.65 7.62 24.98
C ASP A 253 2.22 8.92 25.69
N ALA A 254 2.40 10.07 25.04
CA ALA A 254 1.91 11.37 25.51
C ALA A 254 0.38 11.52 25.46
N LEU A 255 -0.34 10.63 24.75
CA LEU A 255 -1.80 10.64 24.71
C LEU A 255 -2.37 10.14 26.03
N ALA A 256 -3.21 10.97 26.67
CA ALA A 256 -3.95 10.62 27.87
C ALA A 256 -4.93 9.45 27.62
N GLN A 257 -5.34 8.74 28.68
CA GLN A 257 -6.25 7.59 28.54
C GLN A 257 -7.63 7.97 28.00
N ASP A 258 -8.10 9.18 28.27
CA ASP A 258 -9.38 9.74 27.85
C ASP A 258 -9.32 10.48 26.50
N THR A 259 -8.15 10.50 25.85
CA THR A 259 -7.93 11.12 24.53
C THR A 259 -9.06 10.77 23.56
N PRO A 260 -9.67 11.73 22.85
CA PRO A 260 -10.76 11.46 21.92
C PRO A 260 -10.41 10.38 20.88
N LEU A 261 -11.36 9.51 20.55
CA LEU A 261 -11.13 8.39 19.61
C LEU A 261 -10.52 8.86 18.28
N ALA A 262 -10.92 10.03 17.77
CA ALA A 262 -10.38 10.61 16.55
C ALA A 262 -8.84 10.74 16.55
N GLN A 263 -8.24 11.07 17.69
CA GLN A 263 -6.78 11.21 17.82
C GLN A 263 -6.07 9.87 17.96
N LEU A 264 -6.79 8.79 18.30
CA LEU A 264 -6.26 7.43 18.38
C LEU A 264 -6.29 6.71 17.02
N LEU A 265 -7.21 7.08 16.11
CA LEU A 265 -7.35 6.44 14.78
C LEU A 265 -6.05 6.39 13.95
N PRO A 266 -5.19 7.41 13.89
CA PRO A 266 -3.93 7.32 13.13
C PRO A 266 -3.02 6.18 13.59
N TYR A 267 -3.14 5.75 14.86
CA TYR A 267 -2.35 4.69 15.46
C TYR A 267 -2.95 3.29 15.23
N THR A 268 -4.16 3.20 14.68
CA THR A 268 -4.79 1.91 14.27
C THR A 268 -4.61 1.62 12.78
N ALA A 269 -3.97 2.51 12.02
CA ALA A 269 -3.74 2.33 10.60
C ALA A 269 -2.70 1.22 10.32
N TYR A 270 -2.86 0.54 9.19
CA TYR A 270 -1.82 -0.35 8.67
C TYR A 270 -0.54 0.46 8.38
N GLY A 271 0.62 -0.11 8.72
CA GLY A 271 1.93 0.56 8.63
C GLY A 271 2.46 1.10 9.96
N GLN A 272 1.60 1.26 10.97
CA GLN A 272 2.04 1.52 12.34
C GLN A 272 2.81 0.30 12.90
N SER A 273 3.61 0.54 13.94
CA SER A 273 4.25 -0.57 14.64
C SER A 273 3.20 -1.45 15.31
N GLU A 274 3.38 -2.77 15.26
CA GLU A 274 2.40 -3.72 15.76
C GLU A 274 2.11 -3.53 17.25
N LYS A 275 3.17 -3.29 18.03
CA LYS A 275 3.08 -2.95 19.46
C LYS A 275 2.20 -1.71 19.68
N ARG A 276 2.43 -0.62 18.94
CA ARG A 276 1.66 0.63 19.10
C ARG A 276 0.22 0.45 18.63
N ARG A 277 0.02 -0.23 17.50
CA ARG A 277 -1.31 -0.57 16.97
C ARG A 277 -2.10 -1.41 17.98
N GLY A 278 -1.48 -2.45 18.54
CA GLY A 278 -2.09 -3.31 19.55
C GLY A 278 -2.50 -2.54 20.81
N LEU A 279 -1.60 -1.67 21.31
CA LEU A 279 -1.90 -0.79 22.44
C LEU A 279 -3.04 0.21 22.13
N ALA A 280 -3.05 0.79 20.92
CA ALA A 280 -4.11 1.69 20.49
C ALA A 280 -5.46 0.95 20.44
N LEU A 281 -5.51 -0.22 19.80
CA LEU A 281 -6.71 -1.06 19.73
C LEU A 281 -7.19 -1.49 21.13
N GLN A 282 -6.28 -1.82 22.05
CA GLN A 282 -6.63 -2.14 23.43
C GLN A 282 -7.25 -0.93 24.16
N ARG A 283 -6.64 0.26 24.04
CA ARG A 283 -7.19 1.49 24.63
C ARG A 283 -8.58 1.82 24.08
N ILE A 284 -8.76 1.64 22.77
CA ILE A 284 -10.04 1.86 22.08
C ILE A 284 -11.10 0.86 22.54
N ALA A 285 -10.76 -0.42 22.60
CA ALA A 285 -11.69 -1.48 23.00
C ALA A 285 -12.14 -1.35 24.48
N ALA A 286 -11.34 -0.69 25.31
CA ALA A 286 -11.67 -0.42 26.72
C ALA A 286 -12.58 0.80 26.93
N ARG A 287 -12.94 1.56 25.89
CA ARG A 287 -13.76 2.77 26.03
C ARG A 287 -15.21 2.43 26.38
N PRO A 288 -15.82 3.12 27.37
CA PRO A 288 -17.19 2.83 27.79
C PRO A 288 -18.24 3.18 26.73
N ASP A 289 -18.03 4.25 25.95
CA ASP A 289 -18.92 4.69 24.86
C ASP A 289 -18.28 4.49 23.47
N LEU A 290 -17.60 3.35 23.27
CA LEU A 290 -16.94 3.05 22.00
C LEU A 290 -17.92 3.13 20.81
N VAL A 291 -19.13 2.59 20.96
CA VAL A 291 -20.12 2.54 19.88
C VAL A 291 -20.64 3.93 19.53
N GLY A 292 -20.94 4.77 20.54
CA GLY A 292 -21.40 6.14 20.32
C GLY A 292 -20.33 6.98 19.62
N GLU A 293 -19.09 6.93 20.10
CA GLU A 293 -17.96 7.64 19.49
C GLU A 293 -17.72 7.19 18.04
N LEU A 294 -17.75 5.87 17.78
CA LEU A 294 -17.63 5.33 16.42
C LEU A 294 -18.77 5.78 15.50
N ALA A 295 -20.02 5.73 15.97
CA ALA A 295 -21.19 6.13 15.18
C ALA A 295 -21.14 7.60 14.75
N VAL A 296 -20.53 8.47 15.56
CA VAL A 296 -20.26 9.87 15.20
C VAL A 296 -19.15 9.93 14.15
N LEU A 297 -18.01 9.26 14.39
CA LEU A 297 -16.85 9.35 13.51
C LEU A 297 -17.09 8.76 12.12
N MET A 298 -17.83 7.65 12.00
CA MET A 298 -18.16 7.01 10.71
C MET A 298 -18.91 7.94 9.74
N ARG A 299 -19.63 8.94 10.28
CA ARG A 299 -20.39 9.94 9.52
C ARG A 299 -19.72 11.32 9.53
N HIS A 300 -18.50 11.42 10.07
CA HIS A 300 -17.80 12.68 10.19
C HIS A 300 -17.57 13.32 8.81
N ALA A 301 -17.58 14.65 8.75
CA ALA A 301 -17.39 15.40 7.51
C ALA A 301 -16.02 15.13 6.87
N ASP A 302 -14.98 15.04 7.70
CA ASP A 302 -13.64 14.58 7.28
C ASP A 302 -13.65 13.11 6.87
N ALA A 303 -13.35 12.86 5.59
CA ALA A 303 -13.20 11.55 4.97
C ALA A 303 -12.20 10.65 5.71
N ARG A 304 -11.08 11.21 6.17
CA ARG A 304 -10.00 10.45 6.82
C ARG A 304 -10.50 9.85 8.13
N LEU A 305 -11.22 10.64 8.94
CA LEU A 305 -11.79 10.17 10.20
C LEU A 305 -12.89 9.14 9.99
N ALA A 306 -13.78 9.35 9.01
CA ALA A 306 -14.84 8.41 8.69
C ALA A 306 -14.31 7.06 8.19
N VAL A 307 -13.38 7.09 7.22
CA VAL A 307 -12.72 5.87 6.71
C VAL A 307 -11.92 5.17 7.81
N GLY A 308 -11.22 5.92 8.65
CA GLY A 308 -10.49 5.37 9.80
C GLY A 308 -11.42 4.68 10.80
N ALA A 309 -12.55 5.30 11.14
CA ALA A 309 -13.54 4.73 12.05
C ALA A 309 -14.23 3.48 11.47
N LEU A 310 -14.56 3.47 10.18
CA LEU A 310 -15.09 2.29 9.50
C LEU A 310 -14.04 1.16 9.44
N GLY A 311 -12.79 1.49 9.12
CA GLY A 311 -11.68 0.53 9.11
C GLY A 311 -11.39 -0.07 10.48
N LEU A 312 -11.60 0.69 11.56
CA LEU A 312 -11.41 0.23 12.93
C LEU A 312 -12.39 -0.89 13.31
N VAL A 313 -13.63 -0.90 12.79
CA VAL A 313 -14.62 -1.96 13.06
C VAL A 313 -14.07 -3.35 12.74
N GLN A 314 -13.31 -3.46 11.65
CA GLN A 314 -12.72 -4.73 11.19
C GLN A 314 -11.62 -5.22 12.14
N GLN A 315 -11.02 -4.31 12.90
CA GLN A 315 -9.91 -4.59 13.80
C GLN A 315 -10.34 -4.82 15.24
N LEU A 316 -11.63 -4.60 15.58
CA LEU A 316 -12.13 -4.82 16.93
C LEU A 316 -12.18 -6.32 17.25
N PRO A 317 -11.56 -6.78 18.36
CA PRO A 317 -11.56 -8.19 18.74
C PRO A 317 -12.97 -8.68 19.10
N ASN A 318 -13.73 -7.84 19.81
CA ASN A 318 -15.14 -8.04 20.12
C ASN A 318 -15.94 -6.90 19.49
N ARG A 319 -16.90 -7.24 18.65
CA ARG A 319 -17.75 -6.27 17.95
C ARG A 319 -19.10 -6.20 18.66
N PRO A 320 -19.41 -5.10 19.38
CA PRO A 320 -20.71 -4.93 20.01
C PRO A 320 -21.82 -5.00 18.94
N PRO A 321 -22.92 -5.73 19.19
CA PRO A 321 -24.03 -5.83 18.23
C PRO A 321 -24.65 -4.45 17.89
N GLU A 322 -24.53 -3.48 18.79
CA GLU A 322 -24.98 -2.10 18.61
C GLU A 322 -24.25 -1.39 17.45
N LEU A 323 -23.07 -1.86 17.03
CA LEU A 323 -22.36 -1.35 15.85
C LEU A 323 -23.16 -1.55 14.56
N ILE A 324 -24.09 -2.50 14.52
CA ILE A 324 -24.93 -2.76 13.35
C ILE A 324 -25.76 -1.53 13.01
N SER A 325 -26.42 -0.93 14.01
CA SER A 325 -27.21 0.29 13.82
C SER A 325 -26.33 1.48 13.43
N ALA A 326 -25.11 1.58 13.98
CA ALA A 326 -24.14 2.61 13.60
C ALA A 326 -23.69 2.47 12.13
N LEU A 327 -23.42 1.24 11.68
CA LEU A 327 -23.07 0.93 10.29
C LEU A 327 -24.22 1.21 9.33
N GLN A 328 -25.47 0.94 9.73
CA GLN A 328 -26.64 1.27 8.93
C GLN A 328 -26.74 2.79 8.73
N ALA A 329 -26.62 3.55 9.81
CA ALA A 329 -26.63 5.02 9.75
C ALA A 329 -25.48 5.58 8.90
N ALA A 330 -24.29 4.96 8.93
CA ALA A 330 -23.17 5.32 8.07
C ALA A 330 -23.45 5.04 6.58
N GLY A 331 -24.14 3.96 6.27
CA GLY A 331 -24.56 3.66 4.89
C GLY A 331 -25.65 4.62 4.39
N GLU A 332 -26.55 5.08 5.26
CA GLU A 332 -27.54 6.12 4.92
C GLU A 332 -26.90 7.50 4.66
N ASP A 333 -25.88 7.88 5.45
CA ASP A 333 -25.05 9.06 5.18
C ASP A 333 -24.34 8.93 3.81
N LEU A 334 -23.76 7.77 3.54
CA LEU A 334 -23.12 7.48 2.25
C LEU A 334 -24.09 7.60 1.08
N LEU A 335 -25.30 7.07 1.20
CA LEU A 335 -26.35 7.20 0.18
C LEU A 335 -26.69 8.68 -0.08
N THR A 336 -26.76 9.49 0.98
CA THR A 336 -26.97 10.94 0.86
C THR A 336 -25.83 11.61 0.09
N ARG A 337 -24.58 11.23 0.36
CA ARG A 337 -23.42 11.74 -0.38
C ARG A 337 -23.42 11.34 -1.85
N ILE A 338 -23.81 10.10 -2.18
CA ILE A 338 -23.96 9.66 -3.57
C ILE A 338 -24.98 10.53 -4.30
N ARG A 339 -26.12 10.82 -3.67
CA ARG A 339 -27.13 11.73 -4.23
C ARG A 339 -26.56 13.14 -4.46
N SER A 340 -25.77 13.66 -3.53
CA SER A 340 -25.10 14.96 -3.69
C SER A 340 -24.12 14.97 -4.86
N VAL A 341 -23.36 13.89 -5.07
CA VAL A 341 -22.47 13.75 -6.24
C VAL A 341 -23.27 13.70 -7.54
N ASN A 342 -24.40 12.99 -7.59
CA ASN A 342 -25.26 12.92 -8.77
C ASN A 342 -25.97 14.25 -9.07
N ALA A 343 -26.29 15.03 -8.04
CA ALA A 343 -26.95 16.33 -8.19
C ALA A 343 -25.98 17.45 -8.58
N ALA A 344 -24.69 17.29 -8.30
CA ALA A 344 -23.67 18.27 -8.66
C ALA A 344 -23.52 18.34 -10.19
N ALA A 345 -23.56 19.56 -10.72
CA ALA A 345 -23.52 19.80 -12.16
C ALA A 345 -22.24 19.26 -12.80
N ALA A 346 -22.39 18.81 -14.04
CA ALA A 346 -21.31 18.51 -14.96
C ALA A 346 -20.20 19.58 -14.91
N GLY A 347 -18.98 19.18 -14.55
CA GLY A 347 -17.83 20.08 -14.49
C GLY A 347 -17.71 20.96 -13.24
N HIS A 348 -18.55 20.79 -12.22
CA HIS A 348 -18.32 21.46 -10.94
C HIS A 348 -16.97 20.99 -10.33
N PRO A 349 -16.07 21.91 -9.92
CA PRO A 349 -14.69 21.58 -9.57
C PRO A 349 -14.57 20.54 -8.45
N ASP A 350 -15.55 20.49 -7.56
CA ASP A 350 -15.54 19.58 -6.42
C ASP A 350 -16.10 18.18 -6.72
N VAL A 351 -16.69 17.94 -7.89
CA VAL A 351 -17.35 16.65 -8.20
C VAL A 351 -16.36 15.48 -8.12
N ALA A 352 -15.15 15.65 -8.65
CA ALA A 352 -14.12 14.62 -8.58
C ALA A 352 -13.67 14.34 -7.14
N VAL A 353 -13.60 15.38 -6.30
CA VAL A 353 -13.25 15.28 -4.88
C VAL A 353 -14.35 14.54 -4.12
N LEU A 354 -15.62 14.92 -4.33
CA LEU A 354 -16.78 14.29 -3.72
C LEU A 354 -16.93 12.82 -4.16
N ALA A 355 -16.75 12.52 -5.45
CA ALA A 355 -16.78 11.15 -5.97
C ALA A 355 -15.67 10.29 -5.33
N THR A 356 -14.47 10.86 -5.15
CA THR A 356 -13.36 10.17 -4.46
C THR A 356 -13.67 9.92 -2.97
N ASP A 357 -14.26 10.90 -2.27
CA ASP A 357 -14.72 10.74 -0.87
C ASP A 357 -15.73 9.60 -0.75
N VAL A 358 -16.79 9.62 -1.57
CA VAL A 358 -17.82 8.59 -1.64
C VAL A 358 -17.22 7.20 -1.88
N SER A 359 -16.28 7.08 -2.84
CA SER A 359 -15.62 5.80 -3.13
C SER A 359 -14.88 5.23 -1.93
N ARG A 360 -14.06 6.06 -1.27
CA ARG A 360 -13.26 5.64 -0.11
C ARG A 360 -14.15 5.23 1.06
N ARG A 361 -15.21 6.01 1.33
CA ARG A 361 -16.19 5.68 2.38
C ARG A 361 -16.95 4.41 2.06
N TYR A 362 -17.40 4.22 0.83
CA TYR A 362 -18.09 3.00 0.41
C TYR A 362 -17.21 1.76 0.62
N GLN A 363 -15.95 1.80 0.17
CA GLN A 363 -15.02 0.69 0.37
C GLN A 363 -14.79 0.37 1.85
N ALA A 364 -14.59 1.39 2.68
CA ALA A 364 -14.40 1.21 4.13
C ALA A 364 -15.66 0.69 4.82
N TRP A 365 -16.83 1.24 4.47
CA TRP A 365 -18.13 0.82 4.99
C TRP A 365 -18.46 -0.61 4.60
N ASN A 366 -18.24 -0.96 3.33
CA ASN A 366 -18.47 -2.30 2.84
C ASN A 366 -17.58 -3.32 3.57
N SER A 367 -16.29 -3.04 3.72
CA SER A 367 -15.40 -3.93 4.48
C SER A 367 -15.77 -4.02 5.97
N ALA A 368 -16.24 -2.92 6.58
CA ALA A 368 -16.74 -2.91 7.96
C ALA A 368 -17.99 -3.78 8.11
N LEU A 369 -18.94 -3.64 7.19
CA LEU A 369 -20.14 -4.46 7.08
C LEU A 369 -19.78 -5.95 7.00
N HIS A 370 -18.86 -6.33 6.11
CA HIS A 370 -18.39 -7.71 5.98
C HIS A 370 -17.85 -8.29 7.27
N SER A 371 -17.04 -7.51 7.98
CA SER A 371 -16.54 -7.96 9.27
C SER A 371 -17.69 -8.12 10.27
N ALA A 372 -18.65 -7.19 10.32
CA ALA A 372 -19.67 -7.08 11.36
C ALA A 372 -20.86 -8.04 11.23
N THR A 373 -21.15 -8.60 10.05
CA THR A 373 -22.26 -9.56 9.83
C THR A 373 -21.78 -11.00 9.72
N PRO A 374 -21.58 -11.72 10.85
CA PRO A 374 -21.38 -13.17 10.83
C PRO A 374 -22.69 -13.95 10.73
N LYS A 375 -23.87 -13.29 10.85
CA LYS A 375 -25.18 -13.96 10.91
C LYS A 375 -26.16 -13.47 9.83
N PRO A 376 -27.04 -14.35 9.31
CA PRO A 376 -27.97 -14.03 8.21
C PRO A 376 -29.13 -13.11 8.63
N GLU A 377 -29.37 -12.97 9.93
CA GLU A 377 -30.52 -12.29 10.51
C GLU A 377 -30.50 -10.77 10.30
N VAL A 378 -29.32 -10.19 10.09
CA VAL A 378 -29.14 -8.75 9.89
C VAL A 378 -28.86 -8.49 8.42
N SER A 379 -29.87 -7.95 7.72
CA SER A 379 -29.78 -7.68 6.29
C SER A 379 -29.66 -6.18 6.02
N PHE A 380 -28.62 -5.76 5.31
CA PHE A 380 -28.52 -4.41 4.74
C PHE A 380 -28.96 -4.38 3.27
N SER A 381 -29.70 -5.40 2.81
CA SER A 381 -30.04 -5.59 1.41
C SER A 381 -30.87 -4.43 0.84
N ALA A 382 -31.74 -3.84 1.65
CA ALA A 382 -32.47 -2.63 1.28
C ALA A 382 -31.50 -1.47 0.98
N LEU A 383 -30.55 -1.21 1.89
CA LEU A 383 -29.59 -0.12 1.74
C LEU A 383 -28.62 -0.34 0.57
N LEU A 384 -28.12 -1.56 0.37
CA LEU A 384 -27.29 -1.91 -0.78
C LEU A 384 -28.04 -1.73 -2.11
N ARG A 385 -29.33 -2.09 -2.15
CA ARG A 385 -30.18 -1.86 -3.32
C ARG A 385 -30.34 -0.37 -3.60
N ASP A 386 -30.59 0.43 -2.57
CA ASP A 386 -30.72 1.88 -2.73
C ASP A 386 -29.40 2.51 -3.20
N ILE A 387 -28.26 2.05 -2.69
CA ILE A 387 -26.93 2.46 -3.16
C ILE A 387 -26.75 2.09 -4.63
N ALA A 388 -27.06 0.84 -5.03
CA ALA A 388 -26.92 0.37 -6.41
C ALA A 388 -27.80 1.15 -7.39
N VAL A 389 -29.06 1.41 -7.04
CA VAL A 389 -29.98 2.18 -7.87
C VAL A 389 -29.51 3.64 -7.98
N THR A 390 -29.10 4.24 -6.87
CA THR A 390 -28.67 5.63 -6.85
C THR A 390 -27.36 5.82 -7.61
N SER A 391 -26.40 4.91 -7.48
CA SER A 391 -25.12 5.00 -8.20
C SER A 391 -25.28 4.80 -9.72
N ALA A 392 -26.26 4.02 -10.18
CA ALA A 392 -26.54 3.83 -11.60
C ALA A 392 -27.08 5.10 -12.31
N ALA A 393 -27.66 6.05 -11.57
CA ALA A 393 -28.27 7.25 -12.14
C ALA A 393 -27.26 8.32 -12.61
N GLY A 394 -25.99 8.27 -12.19
CA GLY A 394 -24.98 9.29 -12.52
C GLY A 394 -24.25 9.01 -13.84
N SER A 395 -24.56 9.74 -14.90
CA SER A 395 -24.00 9.51 -16.25
C SER A 395 -22.57 10.01 -16.47
N GLU A 396 -22.11 11.03 -15.73
CA GLU A 396 -20.82 11.67 -16.01
C GLU A 396 -19.64 11.21 -15.14
N ASN A 397 -19.91 10.70 -13.93
CA ASN A 397 -18.91 10.05 -13.07
C ASN A 397 -18.90 8.53 -13.23
N ALA A 398 -19.31 8.07 -14.43
CA ALA A 398 -19.74 6.71 -14.71
C ALA A 398 -18.77 5.64 -14.21
N VAL A 399 -17.45 5.84 -14.33
CA VAL A 399 -16.48 4.79 -13.95
C VAL A 399 -16.52 4.48 -12.45
N LEU A 400 -16.53 5.53 -11.61
CA LEU A 400 -16.46 5.35 -10.17
C LEU A 400 -17.81 4.87 -9.62
N LEU A 401 -18.91 5.51 -10.03
CA LEU A 401 -20.24 5.11 -9.59
C LEU A 401 -20.66 3.74 -10.12
N LYS A 402 -20.26 3.37 -11.34
CA LYS A 402 -20.45 2.02 -11.85
C LYS A 402 -19.69 0.98 -11.02
N THR A 403 -18.48 1.28 -10.58
CA THR A 403 -17.74 0.37 -9.68
C THR A 403 -18.49 0.15 -8.37
N LEU A 404 -19.10 1.19 -7.81
CA LEU A 404 -19.95 1.09 -6.62
C LEU A 404 -21.22 0.27 -6.89
N HIS A 405 -21.87 0.51 -8.03
CA HIS A 405 -23.04 -0.26 -8.48
C HIS A 405 -22.71 -1.75 -8.61
N ASP A 406 -21.70 -2.09 -9.40
CA ASP A 406 -21.29 -3.47 -9.70
C ASP A 406 -20.91 -4.22 -8.40
N ASP A 407 -20.27 -3.54 -7.44
CA ASP A 407 -19.94 -4.12 -6.15
C ASP A 407 -21.18 -4.32 -5.26
N ALA A 408 -22.08 -3.34 -5.19
CA ALA A 408 -23.32 -3.46 -4.41
C ALA A 408 -24.23 -4.59 -4.94
N GLU A 409 -24.36 -4.74 -6.26
CA GLU A 409 -25.10 -5.85 -6.87
C GLU A 409 -24.48 -7.21 -6.55
N ARG A 410 -23.14 -7.31 -6.60
CA ARG A 410 -22.42 -8.52 -6.24
C ARG A 410 -22.73 -8.94 -4.79
N TRP A 411 -22.81 -7.99 -3.88
CA TRP A 411 -23.13 -8.29 -2.47
C TRP A 411 -24.56 -8.72 -2.25
N LEU A 412 -25.52 -8.10 -2.95
CA LEU A 412 -26.90 -8.57 -2.94
C LEU A 412 -27.00 -10.04 -3.38
N LEU A 413 -26.24 -10.44 -4.39
CA LEU A 413 -26.19 -11.83 -4.84
C LEU A 413 -25.58 -12.76 -3.78
N ILE A 414 -24.47 -12.38 -3.16
CA ILE A 414 -23.81 -13.20 -2.12
C ILE A 414 -24.75 -13.43 -0.92
N TRP A 415 -25.48 -12.40 -0.48
CA TRP A 415 -26.44 -12.54 0.61
C TRP A 415 -27.67 -13.36 0.25
N ALA A 416 -28.19 -13.22 -0.97
CA ALA A 416 -29.27 -14.09 -1.44
C ALA A 416 -28.85 -15.57 -1.43
N GLN A 417 -27.60 -15.87 -1.83
CA GLN A 417 -27.04 -17.21 -1.80
C GLN A 417 -26.83 -17.74 -0.37
N ALA A 418 -26.35 -16.91 0.55
CA ALA A 418 -26.17 -17.28 1.95
C ALA A 418 -27.51 -17.65 2.60
N LYS A 419 -28.52 -16.78 2.44
CA LYS A 419 -29.88 -17.02 2.96
C LYS A 419 -30.49 -18.33 2.44
N ALA A 420 -30.35 -18.60 1.14
CA ALA A 420 -30.85 -19.83 0.53
C ALA A 420 -30.17 -21.09 1.11
N ARG A 421 -28.88 -21.03 1.45
CA ARG A 421 -28.16 -22.14 2.09
C ARG A 421 -28.66 -22.41 3.49
N ASP A 422 -28.92 -21.37 4.28
CA ASP A 422 -29.43 -21.53 5.64
C ASP A 422 -30.86 -22.08 5.67
N GLU A 423 -31.73 -21.60 4.78
CA GLU A 423 -33.09 -22.16 4.61
C GLU A 423 -33.04 -23.64 4.21
N THR A 424 -32.10 -24.02 3.35
CA THR A 424 -31.90 -25.43 2.96
C THR A 424 -31.35 -26.27 4.12
N SER A 425 -30.49 -25.69 4.97
CA SER A 425 -29.95 -26.39 6.14
C SER A 425 -30.98 -26.53 7.26
N ALA A 426 -31.91 -25.58 7.40
CA ALA A 426 -32.97 -25.63 8.40
C ALA A 426 -34.11 -26.59 8.01
N ALA A 427 -34.27 -26.87 6.72
CA ALA A 427 -35.27 -27.82 6.21
C ALA A 427 -34.82 -29.29 6.25
N LYS A 428 -33.54 -29.56 6.51
CA LYS A 428 -32.96 -30.89 6.69
C LYS A 428 -32.80 -31.21 8.17
#